data_AF-A0A1V4TCU4-F1
#
_entry.id   AF-A0A1V4TCU4-F1
#
_cell.length_a   1.000
_cell.length_b   1.000
_cell.length_c   1.000
_cell.angle_alpha   90.00
_cell.angle_beta   90.00
_cell.angle_gamma   90.00
#
_symmetry.space_group_name_H-M   'P 1'
#
loop_
_entity.id
_entity.type
_entity.pdbx_description
1 polymer ?
#
loop_
_entity_poly.entity_id
_entity_poly.type
_entity_poly.pdbx_seq_one_letter_code
_entity_poly.pdbx_strand_id
1 'polypeptide(L)'
;MQHIDVAPDLRLLNGRCAMLIRSRTLILGDLHLGIEASLELDGMQLPRAQAREMKRRVDEVVRVHPPKRIVVLGDLKHEFSRNLDQEWSQVRDMLEHLGSIAEVTVVRGNHDNYLATITSRLGLDLVDEAVVDGVHLSHGHIVDPGRPLVQGHG
;
A
#
# COMPACT_ATOMS: atom_id res chain seq x y z
N MET A 1 -4.97 3.44 19.62
CA MET A 1 -5.44 3.13 18.27
C MET A 1 -6.47 2.02 18.38
N GLN A 2 -7.66 2.15 17.79
CA GLN A 2 -8.63 1.04 17.75
C GLN A 2 -8.21 0.06 16.65
N HIS A 3 -8.43 -1.23 16.88
CA HIS A 3 -8.18 -2.31 15.94
C HIS A 3 -9.30 -3.34 16.02
N ILE A 4 -9.46 -4.12 14.95
CA ILE A 4 -10.35 -5.28 14.89
C ILE A 4 -9.48 -6.50 14.62
N ASP A 5 -9.52 -7.50 15.51
CA ASP A 5 -8.89 -8.79 15.27
C ASP A 5 -9.77 -9.59 14.29
N VAL A 6 -9.27 -9.85 13.08
CA VAL A 6 -9.99 -10.60 12.03
C VAL A 6 -9.62 -12.08 12.07
N ALA A 7 -8.40 -12.36 12.48
CA ALA A 7 -7.89 -13.70 12.78
C ALA A 7 -6.87 -13.59 13.92
N PRO A 8 -6.47 -14.70 14.58
CA PRO A 8 -5.61 -14.67 15.77
C PRO A 8 -4.33 -13.84 15.63
N ASP A 9 -3.78 -13.77 14.42
CA ASP A 9 -2.55 -13.04 14.12
C ASP A 9 -2.74 -11.89 13.12
N LEU A 10 -3.98 -11.56 12.73
CA LEU A 10 -4.29 -10.52 11.75
C LEU A 10 -5.17 -9.44 12.38
N ARG A 11 -4.64 -8.23 12.46
CA ARG A 11 -5.36 -7.05 12.96
C ARG A 11 -5.64 -6.06 11.86
N LEU A 12 -6.88 -5.65 11.71
CA LEU A 12 -7.21 -4.43 10.97
C LEU A 12 -6.98 -3.23 11.87
N LEU A 13 -6.15 -2.32 11.40
CA LEU A 13 -5.89 -1.05 12.06
C LEU A 13 -6.77 0.01 11.40
N ASN A 14 -7.30 0.94 12.19
CA ASN A 14 -8.04 2.08 11.62
C ASN A 14 -7.20 2.78 10.54
N GLY A 15 -7.75 2.93 9.33
CA GLY A 15 -7.10 3.66 8.24
C GLY A 15 -6.52 2.82 7.09
N ARG A 16 -7.19 1.74 6.67
CA ARG A 16 -6.82 0.88 5.52
C ARG A 16 -5.47 0.17 5.66
N CYS A 17 -5.07 -0.09 6.90
CA CYS A 17 -3.84 -0.82 7.21
C CYS A 17 -4.20 -2.12 7.94
N ALA A 18 -3.44 -3.19 7.71
CA ALA A 18 -3.52 -4.41 8.49
C ALA A 18 -2.16 -4.78 9.07
N MET A 19 -2.13 -5.52 10.18
CA MET A 19 -0.89 -5.97 10.81
C MET A 19 -0.95 -7.47 11.04
N LEU A 20 0.05 -8.17 10.50
CA LEU A 20 0.35 -9.55 10.88
C LEU A 20 1.27 -9.53 12.11
N ILE A 21 0.76 -10.00 13.24
CA ILE A 21 1.38 -9.80 14.55
C ILE A 21 2.64 -10.64 14.73
N ARG A 22 2.64 -11.87 14.23
CA ARG A 22 3.78 -12.79 14.38
C ARG A 22 5.02 -12.32 13.63
N SER A 23 4.87 -12.02 12.35
CA SER A 23 5.95 -11.49 11.51
C SER A 23 6.24 -10.00 11.75
N ARG A 24 5.33 -9.29 12.42
CA ARG A 24 5.33 -7.81 12.54
C ARG A 24 5.32 -7.17 11.14
N THR A 25 4.43 -7.66 10.29
CA THR A 25 4.27 -7.18 8.91
C THR A 25 3.10 -6.22 8.82
N LEU A 26 3.39 -4.98 8.46
CA LEU A 26 2.37 -3.97 8.16
C LEU A 26 1.96 -4.13 6.70
N ILE A 27 0.68 -4.33 6.46
CA ILE A 27 0.08 -4.43 5.13
C ILE A 27 -0.64 -3.12 4.83
N LEU A 28 -0.32 -2.52 3.69
CA LEU A 28 -0.94 -1.30 3.17
C LEU A 28 -1.65 -1.64 1.85
N GLY A 29 -2.94 -1.35 1.72
CA GLY A 29 -3.70 -1.58 0.48
C GLY A 29 -4.39 -0.31 -0.01
N ASP A 30 -4.68 -0.26 -1.33
CA ASP A 30 -5.48 0.77 -2.01
C ASP A 30 -5.11 2.21 -1.62
N LEU A 31 -3.84 2.55 -1.85
CA LEU A 31 -3.33 3.89 -1.54
C LEU A 31 -3.91 4.98 -2.46
N HIS A 32 -4.34 4.63 -3.68
CA HIS A 32 -4.98 5.54 -4.66
C HIS A 32 -4.33 6.93 -4.73
N LEU A 33 -2.99 6.98 -4.78
CA LEU A 33 -2.25 8.23 -4.85
C LEU A 33 -2.57 8.91 -6.19
N GLY A 34 -2.87 10.21 -6.14
CA GLY A 34 -3.19 11.01 -7.34
C GLY A 34 -4.68 11.12 -7.69
N ILE A 35 -5.60 10.50 -6.93
CA ILE A 35 -7.06 10.65 -7.17
C ILE A 35 -7.53 12.12 -7.15
N GLU A 36 -6.89 12.94 -6.32
CA GLU A 36 -7.17 14.39 -6.22
C GLU A 36 -6.91 15.09 -7.56
N ALA A 37 -5.87 14.70 -8.30
CA ALA A 37 -5.56 15.26 -9.61
C ALA A 37 -6.57 14.84 -10.67
N SER A 38 -7.10 13.60 -10.60
CA SER A 38 -8.19 13.16 -11.48
C SER A 38 -9.47 13.94 -11.22
N LEU A 39 -9.82 14.15 -9.95
CA LEU A 39 -11.02 14.90 -9.58
C LEU A 39 -10.89 16.41 -9.88
N GLU A 40 -9.68 16.98 -9.79
CA GLU A 40 -9.38 18.33 -10.28
C GLU A 40 -9.64 18.47 -11.78
N LEU A 41 -9.29 17.46 -12.58
CA LEU A 41 -9.58 17.45 -14.03
C LEU A 41 -11.08 17.37 -14.32
N ASP A 42 -11.85 16.71 -13.44
CA ASP A 42 -13.31 16.66 -13.51
C ASP A 42 -13.99 17.92 -12.93
N GLY A 43 -13.22 18.95 -12.57
CA GLY A 43 -13.71 20.25 -12.14
C GLY A 43 -13.90 20.40 -10.62
N MET A 44 -13.49 19.42 -9.81
CA MET A 44 -13.54 19.50 -8.34
C MET A 44 -12.25 20.12 -7.78
N GLN A 45 -12.33 21.22 -7.03
CA GLN A 45 -11.16 21.74 -6.32
C GLN A 45 -10.94 20.96 -5.02
N LEU A 46 -9.94 20.07 -5.01
CA LEU A 46 -9.58 19.28 -3.83
C LEU A 46 -8.22 19.70 -3.26
N PRO A 47 -8.06 19.77 -1.93
CA PRO A 47 -6.76 19.99 -1.33
C PRO A 47 -5.84 18.79 -1.60
N ARG A 48 -4.65 19.01 -2.18
CA ARG A 48 -3.66 17.95 -2.42
C ARG A 48 -2.99 17.48 -1.12
N ALA A 49 -3.67 16.64 -0.33
CA ALA A 49 -3.28 16.31 1.05
C ALA A 49 -3.25 14.81 1.36
N GLN A 50 -3.85 13.97 0.52
CA GLN A 50 -3.97 12.52 0.75
C GLN A 50 -2.62 11.84 1.01
N ALA A 51 -1.58 12.11 0.19
CA ALA A 51 -0.26 11.51 0.39
C ALA A 51 0.37 11.88 1.74
N ARG A 52 0.20 13.14 2.19
CA ARG A 52 0.69 13.60 3.51
C ARG A 52 -0.10 12.96 4.64
N GLU A 53 -1.42 12.86 4.49
CA GLU A 53 -2.25 12.19 5.48
C GLU A 53 -1.93 10.70 5.60
N MET A 54 -1.66 10.03 4.48
CA MET A 54 -1.25 8.64 4.46
C MET A 54 0.07 8.43 5.20
N LYS A 55 1.09 9.25 4.93
CA LYS A 55 2.36 9.22 5.67
C LYS A 55 2.14 9.40 7.18
N ARG A 56 1.34 10.41 7.58
CA ARG A 56 1.00 10.64 8.99
C ARG A 56 0.36 9.41 9.64
N ARG A 57 -0.58 8.77 8.95
CA ARG A 57 -1.25 7.55 9.45
C ARG A 57 -0.29 6.38 9.59
N VAL A 58 0.58 6.17 8.60
CA VAL A 58 1.64 5.15 8.68
C VAL A 58 2.55 5.44 9.88
N ASP A 59 2.98 6.69 10.08
CA ASP A 59 3.85 7.06 11.20
C ASP A 59 3.18 6.84 12.57
N GLU A 60 1.87 7.12 12.67
CA GLU A 60 1.08 6.82 13.86
C GLU A 60 1.03 5.31 14.15
N VAL A 61 0.81 4.49 13.12
CA VAL A 61 0.81 3.02 13.23
C VAL A 61 2.18 2.51 13.63
N VAL A 62 3.23 2.92 12.91
CA VAL A 62 4.62 2.48 13.10
C VAL A 62 5.11 2.82 14.51
N ARG A 63 4.72 3.99 15.04
CA ARG A 63 5.06 4.40 16.41
C ARG A 63 4.47 3.48 17.46
N VAL A 64 3.25 2.98 17.26
CA VAL A 64 2.56 2.09 18.22
C VAL A 64 2.93 0.63 17.99
N HIS A 65 3.11 0.24 16.73
CA HIS A 65 3.40 -1.12 16.29
C HIS A 65 4.54 -1.09 15.25
N PRO A 66 5.82 -1.09 15.69
CA PRO A 66 6.95 -0.98 14.77
C PRO A 66 7.03 -2.23 13.90
N PRO A 67 6.85 -2.13 12.57
CA PRO A 67 6.93 -3.27 11.69
C PRO A 67 8.39 -3.68 11.46
N LYS A 68 8.60 -4.96 11.17
CA LYS A 68 9.87 -5.45 10.60
C LYS A 68 9.84 -5.46 9.08
N ARG A 69 8.64 -5.55 8.52
CA ARG A 69 8.36 -5.61 7.09
C ARG A 69 7.11 -4.81 6.78
N ILE A 70 7.09 -4.17 5.62
CA ILE A 70 5.92 -3.51 5.06
C ILE A 70 5.60 -4.17 3.72
N VAL A 71 4.36 -4.61 3.55
CA VAL A 71 3.87 -5.13 2.27
C VAL A 71 2.85 -4.15 1.72
N VAL A 72 3.09 -3.67 0.50
CA VAL A 72 2.18 -2.77 -0.21
C VAL A 72 1.42 -3.57 -1.27
N LEU A 73 0.09 -3.65 -1.15
CA LEU A 73 -0.79 -4.38 -2.06
C LEU A 73 -1.30 -3.44 -3.15
N GLY A 74 -0.61 -3.42 -4.30
CA GLY A 74 -0.99 -2.83 -5.60
C GLY A 74 -1.86 -1.55 -5.61
N ASP A 75 -2.46 -1.22 -6.76
CA ASP A 75 -3.21 0.03 -7.06
C ASP A 75 -2.72 1.27 -6.29
N LEU A 76 -1.41 1.49 -6.37
CA LEU A 76 -0.78 2.67 -5.81
C LEU A 76 -1.28 3.96 -6.49
N LYS A 77 -1.85 3.84 -7.69
CA LYS A 77 -2.29 4.93 -8.56
C LYS A 77 -3.74 4.74 -9.02
N HIS A 78 -4.51 5.82 -9.06
CA HIS A 78 -5.83 5.87 -9.71
C HIS A 78 -5.66 6.09 -11.23
N GLU A 79 -6.50 5.46 -12.07
CA GLU A 79 -6.33 5.40 -13.54
C GLU A 79 -6.00 6.75 -14.23
N PHE A 80 -5.13 6.64 -15.24
CA PHE A 80 -4.59 7.62 -16.19
C PHE A 80 -5.16 9.06 -16.17
N SER A 81 -4.51 9.93 -15.39
CA SER A 81 -4.54 11.38 -15.59
C SER A 81 -3.34 11.85 -16.46
N ARG A 82 -3.48 13.00 -17.13
CA ARG A 82 -2.45 13.60 -18.03
C ARG A 82 -1.16 14.06 -17.32
N ASN A 83 -1.12 14.05 -15.99
CA ASN A 83 0.01 14.55 -15.18
C ASN A 83 0.84 13.40 -14.58
N LEU A 84 1.41 12.54 -15.44
CA LEU A 84 2.15 11.35 -15.02
C LEU A 84 3.29 11.66 -14.04
N ASP A 85 4.08 12.72 -14.30
CA ASP A 85 5.34 12.93 -13.56
C ASP A 85 5.13 13.29 -12.08
N GLN A 86 4.11 14.09 -11.76
CA GLN A 86 3.86 14.55 -10.40
C GLN A 86 3.29 13.42 -9.52
N GLU A 87 2.41 12.58 -10.08
CA GLU A 87 1.85 11.42 -9.38
C GLU A 87 2.93 10.38 -9.08
N TRP A 88 3.80 10.10 -10.06
CA TRP A 88 4.92 9.18 -9.85
C TRP A 88 5.96 9.70 -8.85
N SER A 89 6.09 11.03 -8.70
CA SER A 89 6.88 11.60 -7.60
C SER A 89 6.27 11.25 -6.25
N GLN A 90 4.96 11.35 -6.08
CA GLN A 90 4.31 11.01 -4.80
C GLN A 90 4.43 9.52 -4.46
N VAL A 91 4.31 8.63 -5.45
CA VAL A 91 4.53 7.19 -5.26
C VAL A 91 5.97 6.92 -4.81
N ARG A 92 6.95 7.53 -5.46
CA ARG A 92 8.37 7.41 -5.09
C ARG A 92 8.63 7.92 -3.67
N ASP A 93 8.16 9.13 -3.36
CA ASP A 93 8.32 9.73 -2.04
C ASP A 93 7.66 8.88 -0.94
N MET A 94 6.58 8.16 -1.26
CA MET A 94 5.93 7.24 -0.34
C MET A 94 6.76 5.97 -0.17
N LEU A 95 7.23 5.34 -1.25
CA LEU A 95 8.05 4.13 -1.18
C LEU A 95 9.40 4.38 -0.50
N GLU A 96 10.04 5.53 -0.74
CA GLU A 96 11.24 5.96 -0.01
C GLU A 96 10.98 6.12 1.49
N HIS A 97 9.86 6.75 1.86
CA HIS A 97 9.44 6.89 3.25
C HIS A 97 9.25 5.53 3.92
N LEU A 98 8.55 4.61 3.26
CA LEU A 98 8.35 3.24 3.77
C LEU A 98 9.67 2.47 3.89
N GLY A 99 10.56 2.60 2.90
CA GLY A 99 11.88 1.98 2.91
C GLY A 99 12.80 2.49 4.02
N SER A 100 12.58 3.73 4.49
CA SER A 100 13.29 4.27 5.66
C SER A 100 12.82 3.66 6.99
N ILE A 101 11.65 3.01 7.01
CA ILE A 101 11.03 2.46 8.21
C ILE A 101 11.36 0.97 8.38
N ALA A 102 11.23 0.18 7.31
CA ALA A 102 11.37 -1.27 7.35
C ALA A 102 11.67 -1.84 5.95
N GLU A 103 11.91 -3.16 5.86
CA GLU A 103 11.99 -3.89 4.59
C GLU A 103 10.64 -3.75 3.85
N VAL A 104 10.65 -3.28 2.61
CA VAL A 104 9.43 -3.07 1.81
C VAL A 104 9.36 -4.08 0.67
N THR A 105 8.23 -4.79 0.61
CA THR A 105 7.84 -5.61 -0.55
C THR A 105 6.61 -4.99 -1.18
N VAL A 106 6.63 -4.83 -2.50
CA VAL A 106 5.51 -4.31 -3.27
C VAL A 106 4.90 -5.46 -4.06
N VAL A 107 3.60 -5.69 -3.88
CA VAL A 107 2.83 -6.65 -4.65
C VAL A 107 2.24 -5.91 -5.86
N ARG A 108 2.48 -6.43 -7.06
CA ARG A 108 2.09 -5.83 -8.34
C ARG A 108 0.57 -5.77 -8.45
N GLY A 109 0.03 -4.60 -8.82
CA GLY A 109 -1.35 -4.42 -9.25
C GLY A 109 -1.52 -4.33 -10.77
N ASN A 110 -2.77 -4.14 -11.21
CA ASN A 110 -3.16 -4.28 -12.62
C ASN A 110 -2.63 -3.16 -13.56
N HIS A 111 -2.21 -2.01 -13.01
CA HIS A 111 -1.79 -0.82 -13.78
C HIS A 111 -0.29 -0.45 -13.66
N ASP A 112 0.56 -1.37 -13.20
CA ASP A 112 1.87 -1.05 -12.59
C ASP A 112 3.14 -1.18 -13.47
N ASN A 113 3.06 -0.91 -14.78
CA ASN A 113 4.24 -1.01 -15.67
C ASN A 113 5.41 -0.08 -15.26
N TYR A 114 5.11 1.11 -14.73
CA TYR A 114 6.14 2.05 -14.29
C TYR A 114 6.66 1.74 -12.87
N LEU A 115 5.91 0.95 -12.09
CA LEU A 115 6.26 0.58 -10.72
C LEU A 115 7.53 -0.26 -10.67
N ALA A 116 7.74 -1.13 -11.67
CA ALA A 116 8.96 -1.91 -11.84
C ALA A 116 10.21 -1.01 -11.96
N THR A 117 10.08 0.14 -12.62
CA THR A 117 11.19 1.10 -12.75
C THR A 117 11.47 1.80 -11.42
N ILE A 118 10.43 2.20 -10.69
CA ILE A 118 10.58 2.87 -9.38
C ILE A 118 11.18 1.91 -8.35
N THR A 119 10.58 0.73 -8.20
CA THR A 119 11.03 -0.30 -7.24
C THR A 119 12.47 -0.71 -7.52
N SER A 120 12.83 -0.94 -8.79
CA SER A 120 14.22 -1.23 -9.18
C SER A 120 15.19 -0.11 -8.80
N ARG A 121 14.83 1.16 -9.02
CA ARG A 121 15.67 2.31 -8.62
C ARG A 121 15.82 2.45 -7.10
N LEU A 122 14.80 2.08 -6.35
CA LEU A 122 14.78 2.13 -4.89
C LEU A 122 15.34 0.86 -4.23
N GLY A 123 15.67 -0.17 -5.02
CA GLY A 123 16.12 -1.47 -4.49
C GLY A 123 15.04 -2.23 -3.73
N LEU A 124 13.77 -2.04 -4.09
CA LEU A 124 12.62 -2.70 -3.46
C LEU A 124 12.19 -3.94 -4.25
N ASP A 125 11.69 -4.94 -3.54
CA ASP A 125 11.15 -6.15 -4.15
C ASP A 125 9.78 -5.88 -4.77
N LEU A 126 9.61 -6.27 -6.04
CA LEU A 126 8.33 -6.28 -6.75
C LEU A 126 7.95 -7.72 -7.07
N VAL A 127 6.86 -8.19 -6.48
CA VAL A 127 6.36 -9.58 -6.62
C VAL A 127 4.92 -9.58 -7.11
N ASP A 128 4.45 -10.67 -7.70
CA ASP A 128 3.05 -10.79 -8.12
C ASP A 128 2.13 -11.21 -6.95
N GLU A 129 2.68 -11.91 -5.96
CA GLU A 129 2.00 -12.32 -4.73
C GLU A 129 2.99 -12.43 -3.57
N ALA A 130 2.50 -12.31 -2.34
CA ALA A 130 3.29 -12.59 -1.15
C ALA A 130 2.51 -13.49 -0.18
N VAL A 131 3.23 -14.39 0.50
CA VAL A 131 2.65 -15.20 1.59
C VAL A 131 3.42 -14.91 2.86
N VAL A 132 2.72 -14.41 3.88
CA VAL A 132 3.31 -14.05 5.17
C VAL A 132 2.45 -14.63 6.28
N ASP A 133 3.06 -15.35 7.22
CA ASP A 133 2.35 -16.06 8.31
C ASP A 133 1.21 -16.97 7.84
N GLY A 134 1.31 -17.50 6.61
CA GLY A 134 0.26 -18.34 6.00
C GLY A 134 -0.94 -17.56 5.46
N VAL A 135 -0.87 -16.23 5.43
CA VAL A 135 -1.84 -15.33 4.81
C VAL A 135 -1.37 -14.99 3.40
N HIS A 136 -2.24 -15.19 2.42
CA HIS A 136 -1.99 -14.80 1.03
C HIS A 136 -2.29 -13.32 0.86
N LEU A 137 -1.36 -12.62 0.23
CA LEU A 137 -1.37 -11.18 0.00
C LEU A 137 -1.29 -10.94 -1.51
N SER A 138 -2.34 -10.35 -2.08
CA SER A 138 -2.42 -10.10 -3.52
C SER A 138 -3.16 -8.81 -3.84
N HIS A 139 -2.95 -8.34 -5.06
CA HIS A 139 -3.73 -7.26 -5.64
C HIS A 139 -4.72 -7.84 -6.66
N GLY A 140 -6.03 -7.74 -6.39
CA GLY A 140 -7.07 -8.31 -7.26
C GLY A 140 -7.44 -9.78 -6.97
N HIS A 141 -8.39 -10.31 -7.77
CA HIS A 141 -9.03 -11.59 -7.52
C HIS A 141 -8.06 -12.78 -7.63
N ILE A 142 -7.80 -13.46 -6.51
CA ILE A 142 -7.27 -14.82 -6.52
C ILE A 142 -8.44 -15.81 -6.58
N VAL A 143 -8.44 -16.66 -7.61
CA VAL A 143 -9.33 -17.81 -7.67
C VAL A 143 -8.74 -18.91 -6.80
N ASP A 144 -9.34 -19.11 -5.63
CA ASP A 144 -9.01 -20.13 -4.62
C ASP A 144 -7.63 -19.99 -3.92
N PRO A 145 -7.49 -19.07 -2.95
CA PRO A 145 -6.25 -18.86 -2.20
C PRO A 145 -5.94 -20.00 -1.19
N GLY A 146 -6.82 -20.98 -1.03
CA GLY A 146 -6.62 -22.14 -0.15
C GLY A 146 -6.41 -21.86 1.34
N ARG A 147 -6.52 -20.60 1.81
CA ARG A 147 -6.24 -20.09 3.18
C ARG A 147 -6.65 -18.60 3.32
N PRO A 148 -6.55 -17.97 4.52
CA PRO A 148 -6.97 -16.57 4.71
C PRO A 148 -6.27 -15.63 3.72
N LEU A 149 -7.06 -14.81 3.02
CA LEU A 149 -6.64 -13.87 1.99
C LEU A 149 -6.83 -12.43 2.48
N VAL A 150 -5.82 -11.59 2.29
CA VAL A 150 -5.97 -10.13 2.36
C VAL A 150 -5.72 -9.59 0.96
N GLN A 151 -6.76 -8.98 0.40
CA GLN A 151 -6.78 -8.50 -0.97
C GLN A 151 -7.02 -6.98 -0.97
N GLY A 152 -6.26 -6.25 -1.80
CA GLY A 152 -6.59 -4.88 -2.21
C GLY A 152 -7.56 -4.87 -3.42
N HIS A 153 -8.28 -3.76 -3.61
CA HIS A 153 -9.26 -3.48 -4.65
C HIS A 153 -10.60 -4.24 -4.52
N GLY A 154 -11.69 -3.49 -4.36
CA GLY A 154 -13.08 -3.97 -4.30
C GLY A 154 -14.11 -2.85 -4.48
#